data_AF-A0A3N7J4E4-F1
#
_entry.id   AF-A0A3N7J4E4-F1
#
_cell.length_a   1.000
_cell.length_b   1.000
_cell.length_c   1.000
_cell.angle_alpha   90.00
_cell.angle_beta   90.00
_cell.angle_gamma   90.00
#
_symmetry.space_group_name_H-M   'P 1'
#
loop_
_entity.id
_entity.type
_entity.pdbx_description
1 polymer ?
#
loop_
_entity_poly.entity_id
_entity_poly.type
_entity_poly.pdbx_seq_one_letter_code
_entity_poly.pdbx_strand_id
1 'polypeptide(L)'
;MSLPIQEDAWPDQDLEPVGRCPVCGDGRRAVWREQVTDAAFRAAPGRWTLWRCQACETAYLDPRPTAASIGRAYSRYYTHAEPAKNFLVPGDRPDLRFKRAIHLSHYRRDYGHPSDEAFPLGWLAFAWSPWRRARAGQFIRHLPAPSTRADVLLDVGCGDGGFLRVARALGYQARGIEFDPVAAATAQREGFEVFVGGVDDAPLPDAGLAQVSLSHVIEHLHDPVAALRRLHQALRPGGRIWLQTPNIDSRGAERFGVAWRGLEAPRHLVMFNAASLMTALRHAGFVDMRLMPPQLDAAFYIEQSTAMAAGLDPYQGDRGRRRAARREGKAWDRDALKHPEHAESITVVARRP
;
A
#
# COMPACT_ATOMS: atom_id res chain seq x y z
N MET A 1 21.34 21.64 7.85
CA MET A 1 21.51 21.54 9.31
C MET A 1 20.93 20.22 9.74
N SER A 2 21.78 19.28 10.18
CA SER A 2 21.36 17.98 10.69
C SER A 2 20.68 18.19 12.03
N LEU A 3 19.35 18.01 12.10
CA LEU A 3 18.65 18.02 13.38
C LEU A 3 19.04 16.77 14.18
N PRO A 4 19.42 16.89 15.47
CA PRO A 4 19.85 15.76 16.29
C PRO A 4 18.73 14.71 16.43
N ILE A 5 19.10 13.43 16.39
CA ILE A 5 18.20 12.32 16.75
C ILE A 5 17.93 12.45 18.25
N GLN A 6 16.68 12.59 18.67
CA GLN A 6 16.34 12.53 20.10
C GLN A 6 16.69 11.14 20.63
N GLU A 7 17.57 11.08 21.62
CA GLU A 7 18.08 9.84 22.22
C GLU A 7 17.09 9.19 23.19
N ASP A 8 16.03 9.90 23.58
CA ASP A 8 15.01 9.37 24.50
C ASP A 8 14.32 8.15 23.88
N ALA A 9 14.39 7.01 24.57
CA ALA A 9 13.74 5.79 24.11
C ALA A 9 12.21 5.92 24.15
N TRP A 10 11.52 5.16 23.30
CA TRP A 10 10.07 4.97 23.44
C TRP A 10 9.75 4.39 24.83
N PRO A 11 8.75 4.91 25.58
CA PRO A 11 8.52 4.46 26.95
C PRO A 11 8.19 2.97 27.04
N ASP A 12 8.81 2.25 27.97
CA ASP A 12 8.65 0.80 28.12
C ASP A 12 7.20 0.40 28.40
N GLN A 13 6.43 1.22 29.14
CA GLN A 13 5.01 0.95 29.39
C GLN A 13 4.12 1.02 28.14
N ASP A 14 4.64 1.62 27.07
CA ASP A 14 3.94 1.79 25.79
C ASP A 14 4.39 0.74 24.76
N LEU A 15 5.19 -0.23 25.17
CA LEU A 15 5.66 -1.33 24.36
C LEU A 15 4.97 -2.64 24.76
N GLU A 16 4.72 -3.50 23.77
CA GLU A 16 4.29 -4.87 23.99
C GLU A 16 5.26 -5.85 23.32
N PRO A 17 5.60 -6.97 23.98
CA PRO A 17 6.33 -8.05 23.34
C PRO A 17 5.40 -8.81 22.38
N VAL A 18 5.91 -9.17 21.21
CA VAL A 18 5.14 -9.96 20.23
C VAL A 18 5.38 -11.46 20.43
N GLY A 19 6.64 -11.88 20.64
CA GLY A 19 7.03 -13.23 21.08
C GLY A 19 6.80 -14.38 20.08
N ARG A 20 5.84 -14.26 19.14
CA ARG A 20 5.52 -15.22 18.08
C ARG A 20 5.23 -14.50 16.78
N CYS A 21 5.42 -15.17 15.64
CA CYS A 21 5.17 -14.57 14.35
C CYS A 21 3.68 -14.17 14.19
N PRO A 22 3.36 -12.90 13.86
CA PRO A 22 1.97 -12.44 13.71
C PRO A 22 1.26 -13.01 12.47
N VAL A 23 1.99 -13.69 11.58
CA VAL A 23 1.43 -14.30 10.36
C VAL A 23 1.18 -15.80 10.53
N CYS A 24 2.14 -16.55 11.07
CA CYS A 24 2.06 -18.01 11.16
C CYS A 24 2.10 -18.60 12.58
N GLY A 25 2.36 -17.79 13.61
CA GLY A 25 2.40 -18.23 15.01
C GLY A 25 3.66 -19.01 15.44
N ASP A 26 4.61 -19.26 14.53
CA ASP A 26 5.90 -19.89 14.86
C ASP A 26 6.72 -18.98 15.80
N GLY A 27 7.40 -19.58 16.78
CA GLY A 27 8.24 -18.87 17.75
C GLY A 27 9.71 -18.73 17.32
N ARG A 28 10.15 -19.48 16.31
CA ARG A 28 11.51 -19.45 15.78
C ARG A 28 11.71 -18.24 14.89
N ARG A 29 12.72 -17.45 15.21
CA ARG A 29 13.03 -16.19 14.57
C ARG A 29 14.51 -15.89 14.65
N ALA A 30 14.97 -15.06 13.74
CA ALA A 30 16.30 -14.45 13.77
C ALA A 30 16.17 -12.93 13.71
N VAL A 31 17.15 -12.24 14.27
CA VAL A 31 17.28 -10.79 14.07
C VAL A 31 17.45 -10.51 12.57
N TRP A 32 16.65 -9.60 12.02
CA TRP A 32 16.76 -9.20 10.62
C TRP A 32 17.44 -7.84 10.45
N ARG A 33 17.02 -6.87 11.27
CA ARG A 33 17.59 -5.51 11.33
C ARG A 33 17.56 -5.05 12.78
N GLU A 34 18.69 -4.51 13.24
CA GLU A 34 18.81 -3.85 14.54
C GLU A 34 19.14 -2.39 14.34
N GLN A 35 19.00 -1.60 15.40
CA GLN A 35 19.41 -0.19 15.41
C GLN A 35 18.65 0.64 14.36
N VAL A 36 17.44 0.20 13.97
CA VAL A 36 16.59 0.94 13.04
C VAL A 36 16.04 2.16 13.78
N THR A 37 15.99 3.30 13.10
CA THR A 37 15.46 4.56 13.67
C THR A 37 14.35 5.11 12.77
N ASP A 38 13.52 5.98 13.32
CA ASP A 38 12.56 6.77 12.53
C ASP A 38 13.27 7.88 11.74
N ALA A 39 14.06 7.49 10.74
CA ALA A 39 14.85 8.42 9.95
C ALA A 39 13.99 9.29 9.01
N ALA A 40 12.78 8.83 8.67
CA ALA A 40 11.89 9.49 7.71
C ALA A 40 11.05 10.61 8.35
N PHE A 41 10.40 10.36 9.47
CA PHE A 41 9.47 11.33 10.10
C PHE A 41 9.98 11.88 11.43
N ARG A 42 10.93 11.19 12.07
CA ARG A 42 11.55 11.60 13.33
C ARG A 42 10.50 11.93 14.39
N ALA A 43 9.45 11.12 14.45
CA ALA A 43 8.32 11.21 15.38
C ALA A 43 8.41 10.14 16.47
N ALA A 44 9.13 9.05 16.21
CA ALA A 44 9.33 7.95 17.15
C ALA A 44 10.83 7.81 17.51
N PRO A 45 11.27 8.40 18.63
CA PRO A 45 12.66 8.35 19.05
C PRO A 45 13.05 6.94 19.55
N GLY A 46 14.35 6.74 19.77
CA GLY A 46 14.89 5.43 20.14
C GLY A 46 15.26 4.54 18.95
N ARG A 47 15.49 3.26 19.26
CA ARG A 47 16.00 2.26 18.31
C ARG A 47 15.12 1.03 18.32
N TRP A 48 14.95 0.47 17.13
CA TRP A 48 13.99 -0.59 16.87
C TRP A 48 14.68 -1.82 16.31
N THR A 49 14.15 -2.99 16.68
CA THR A 49 14.60 -4.28 16.19
C THR A 49 13.48 -4.97 15.43
N LEU A 50 13.78 -5.35 14.18
CA LEU A 50 12.92 -6.21 13.39
C LEU A 50 13.47 -7.64 13.38
N TRP A 51 12.58 -8.58 13.65
CA TRP A 51 12.84 -10.01 13.61
C TRP A 51 12.27 -10.60 12.33
N ARG A 52 12.92 -11.60 11.76
CA ARG A 52 12.42 -12.40 10.65
C ARG A 52 12.04 -13.79 11.14
N CYS A 53 10.80 -14.19 10.87
CA CYS A 53 10.31 -15.53 11.18
C CYS A 53 11.06 -16.57 10.35
N GLN A 54 11.51 -17.67 10.97
CA GLN A 54 12.22 -18.74 10.27
C GLN A 54 11.30 -19.69 9.49
N ALA A 55 9.98 -19.61 9.70
CA ALA A 55 9.00 -20.49 9.05
C ALA A 55 8.34 -19.84 7.81
N CYS A 56 7.88 -18.59 7.94
CA CYS A 56 7.17 -17.90 6.85
C CYS A 56 7.89 -16.64 6.36
N GLU A 57 9.10 -16.37 6.86
CA GLU A 57 9.99 -15.28 6.43
C GLU A 57 9.46 -13.85 6.56
N THR A 58 8.27 -13.65 7.13
CA THR A 58 7.77 -12.31 7.46
C THR A 58 8.71 -11.64 8.45
N ALA A 59 8.89 -10.32 8.31
CA ALA A 59 9.58 -9.53 9.31
C ALA A 59 8.56 -8.80 10.20
N TYR A 60 8.90 -8.54 11.45
CA TYR A 60 8.03 -7.82 12.38
C TYR A 60 8.81 -7.17 13.51
N LEU A 61 8.26 -6.09 14.04
CA LEU A 61 8.82 -5.32 15.14
C LEU A 61 8.60 -6.05 16.46
N ASP A 62 9.66 -6.23 17.27
CA ASP A 62 9.53 -6.75 18.65
C ASP A 62 10.68 -6.23 19.55
N PRO A 63 10.38 -5.49 20.63
CA PRO A 63 9.05 -5.04 21.04
C PRO A 63 8.46 -4.01 20.06
N ARG A 64 7.14 -3.85 20.09
CA ARG A 64 6.42 -2.87 19.26
C ARG A 64 5.56 -1.94 20.10
N PRO A 65 5.20 -0.74 19.61
CA PRO A 65 4.24 0.10 20.30
C PRO A 65 2.87 -0.59 20.43
N THR A 66 2.25 -0.43 21.59
CA THR A 66 0.86 -0.86 21.83
C THR A 66 -0.12 -0.14 20.90
N ALA A 67 -1.30 -0.73 20.68
CA ALA A 67 -2.37 -0.09 19.90
C ALA A 67 -2.77 1.29 20.45
N ALA A 68 -2.67 1.49 21.77
CA ALA A 68 -2.96 2.77 22.41
C ALA A 68 -1.87 3.84 22.17
N SER A 69 -0.61 3.44 21.97
CA SER A 69 0.53 4.36 21.91
C SER A 69 1.04 4.62 20.49
N ILE A 70 0.78 3.72 19.55
CA ILE A 70 1.29 3.78 18.17
C ILE A 70 0.94 5.09 17.45
N GLY A 71 -0.20 5.72 17.80
CA GLY A 71 -0.62 7.01 17.24
C GLY A 71 0.42 8.13 17.38
N ARG A 72 1.30 8.09 18.40
CA ARG A 72 2.38 9.08 18.56
C ARG A 72 3.40 9.03 17.42
N ALA A 73 3.63 7.85 16.84
CA ALA A 73 4.53 7.69 15.69
C ALA A 73 3.99 8.35 14.42
N TYR A 74 2.72 8.76 14.40
CA TYR A 74 2.06 9.46 13.30
C TYR A 74 1.98 10.99 13.50
N SER A 75 2.49 11.53 14.59
CA SER A 75 2.40 12.98 14.91
C SER A 75 3.01 13.92 13.87
N ARG A 76 3.95 13.43 13.06
CA ARG A 76 4.57 14.17 11.94
C ARG A 76 4.30 13.51 10.58
N TYR A 77 3.38 12.56 10.54
CA TYR A 77 3.02 11.86 9.33
C TYR A 77 2.11 12.75 8.48
N TYR A 78 2.43 12.89 7.19
CA TYR A 78 1.69 13.76 6.29
C TYR A 78 0.63 12.97 5.52
N THR A 79 -0.62 13.19 5.86
CA THR A 79 -1.83 12.59 5.25
C THR A 79 -2.71 13.61 4.54
N HIS A 80 -2.26 14.86 4.46
CA HIS A 80 -3.09 15.97 4.00
C HIS A 80 -2.47 16.66 2.79
N ALA A 81 -3.06 16.39 1.63
CA ALA A 81 -2.91 17.20 0.44
C ALA A 81 -4.30 17.58 -0.08
N GLU A 82 -4.37 18.64 -0.88
CA GLU A 82 -5.54 18.91 -1.70
C GLU A 82 -5.89 17.65 -2.53
N PRO A 83 -7.17 17.26 -2.62
CA PRO A 83 -7.55 16.07 -3.36
C PRO A 83 -7.00 16.12 -4.78
N ALA A 84 -6.10 15.18 -5.08
CA ALA A 84 -5.37 15.19 -6.33
C ALA A 84 -6.33 15.00 -7.53
N LYS A 85 -6.32 15.96 -8.45
CA LYS A 85 -7.06 15.88 -9.72
C LYS A 85 -6.62 14.67 -10.53
N ASN A 86 -7.57 13.83 -10.93
CA ASN A 86 -7.30 12.55 -11.59
C ASN A 86 -7.79 12.56 -13.05
N PHE A 87 -6.95 12.16 -13.99
CA PHE A 87 -7.34 12.18 -15.41
C PHE A 87 -8.46 11.20 -15.79
N LEU A 88 -8.79 10.20 -14.95
CA LEU A 88 -9.94 9.32 -15.19
C LEU A 88 -11.26 9.91 -14.73
N VAL A 89 -11.23 10.82 -13.76
CA VAL A 89 -12.43 11.49 -13.26
C VAL A 89 -12.84 12.54 -14.30
N PRO A 90 -14.07 12.47 -14.86
CA PRO A 90 -14.55 13.47 -15.80
C PRO A 90 -14.49 14.88 -15.19
N GLY A 91 -13.93 15.84 -15.92
CA GLY A 91 -13.86 17.25 -15.49
C GLY A 91 -12.61 17.63 -14.68
N ASP A 92 -11.96 16.69 -13.98
CA ASP A 92 -10.76 16.99 -13.17
C ASP A 92 -9.59 17.52 -14.01
N ARG A 93 -9.34 16.91 -15.17
CA ARG A 93 -8.23 17.22 -16.08
C ARG A 93 -8.68 17.24 -17.53
N PRO A 94 -9.41 18.30 -17.97
CA PRO A 94 -9.91 18.39 -19.34
C PRO A 94 -8.77 18.44 -20.37
N ASP A 95 -7.61 18.96 -19.97
CA ASP A 95 -6.36 18.95 -20.75
C ASP A 95 -5.88 17.54 -21.10
N LEU A 96 -6.30 16.53 -20.34
CA LEU A 96 -5.91 15.13 -20.51
C LEU A 96 -7.01 14.24 -21.10
N ARG A 97 -8.05 14.82 -21.74
CA ARG A 97 -9.18 14.06 -22.33
C ARG A 97 -8.74 12.93 -23.28
N PHE A 98 -7.73 13.17 -24.12
CA PHE A 98 -7.24 12.17 -25.07
C PHE A 98 -6.50 11.04 -24.36
N LYS A 99 -5.70 11.39 -23.35
CA LYS A 99 -5.05 10.40 -22.47
C LYS A 99 -6.09 9.54 -21.77
N ARG A 100 -7.17 10.15 -21.26
CA ARG A 100 -8.31 9.45 -20.65
C ARG A 100 -8.94 8.47 -21.64
N ALA A 101 -9.33 8.92 -22.83
CA ALA A 101 -9.92 8.08 -23.87
C ALA A 101 -9.04 6.87 -24.26
N ILE A 102 -7.71 7.05 -24.32
CA ILE A 102 -6.75 5.96 -24.55
C ILE A 102 -6.76 4.95 -23.39
N HIS A 103 -6.74 5.41 -22.14
CA HIS A 103 -6.77 4.51 -20.98
C HIS A 103 -8.12 3.78 -20.86
N LEU A 104 -9.24 4.46 -21.13
CA LEU A 104 -10.56 3.83 -21.16
C LEU A 104 -10.65 2.74 -22.22
N SER A 105 -9.99 2.90 -23.37
CA SER A 105 -9.85 1.84 -24.39
C SER A 105 -9.10 0.61 -23.86
N HIS A 106 -8.02 0.83 -23.11
CA HIS A 106 -7.29 -0.26 -22.45
C HIS A 106 -8.09 -0.92 -21.33
N TYR A 107 -8.77 -0.15 -20.49
CA TYR A 107 -9.58 -0.69 -19.40
C TYR A 107 -10.81 -1.44 -19.88
N ARG A 108 -11.43 -1.00 -20.98
CA ARG A 108 -12.47 -1.76 -21.66
C ARG A 108 -11.99 -3.12 -22.11
N ARG A 109 -10.80 -3.18 -22.74
CA ARG A 109 -10.25 -4.43 -23.27
C ARG A 109 -9.75 -5.39 -22.20
N ASP A 110 -8.94 -4.91 -21.26
CA ASP A 110 -8.16 -5.76 -20.35
C ASP A 110 -8.87 -5.98 -19.00
N TYR A 111 -9.81 -5.11 -18.63
CA TYR A 111 -10.52 -5.16 -17.34
C TYR A 111 -12.05 -5.17 -17.50
N GLY A 112 -12.57 -5.06 -18.72
CA GLY A 112 -14.00 -5.14 -19.03
C GLY A 112 -14.81 -3.85 -18.80
N HIS A 113 -14.18 -2.72 -18.48
CA HIS A 113 -14.89 -1.48 -18.14
C HIS A 113 -15.62 -0.87 -19.35
N PRO A 114 -16.96 -0.79 -19.36
CA PRO A 114 -17.70 -0.14 -20.44
C PRO A 114 -17.46 1.37 -20.42
N SER A 115 -17.37 2.01 -21.59
CA SER A 115 -17.11 3.46 -21.65
C SER A 115 -17.24 4.03 -23.05
N ASP A 116 -18.29 4.76 -23.37
CA ASP A 116 -18.51 5.36 -24.71
C ASP A 116 -17.43 6.38 -25.11
N GLU A 117 -16.69 6.93 -24.15
CA GLU A 117 -15.57 7.84 -24.39
C GLU A 117 -14.25 7.16 -24.79
N ALA A 118 -14.21 5.83 -24.87
CA ALA A 118 -12.99 5.10 -25.20
C ALA A 118 -12.57 5.36 -26.65
N PHE A 119 -11.30 5.74 -26.86
CA PHE A 119 -10.77 5.92 -28.21
C PHE A 119 -10.69 4.57 -28.94
N PRO A 120 -11.26 4.42 -30.14
CA PRO A 120 -11.13 3.19 -30.92
C PRO A 120 -9.64 2.83 -31.08
N LEU A 121 -9.30 1.57 -30.82
CA LEU A 121 -7.92 1.06 -30.88
C LEU A 121 -6.90 1.74 -29.92
N GLY A 122 -7.32 2.59 -28.99
CA GLY A 122 -6.44 3.20 -27.99
C GLY A 122 -5.66 2.20 -27.14
N TRP A 123 -6.19 0.98 -26.96
CA TRP A 123 -5.51 -0.14 -26.31
C TRP A 123 -4.18 -0.53 -26.97
N LEU A 124 -3.97 -0.23 -28.26
CA LEU A 124 -2.70 -0.46 -28.96
C LEU A 124 -1.54 0.33 -28.32
N ALA A 125 -1.81 1.46 -27.68
CA ALA A 125 -0.80 2.22 -26.93
C ALA A 125 -0.21 1.43 -25.73
N PHE A 126 -0.84 0.33 -25.33
CA PHE A 126 -0.44 -0.53 -24.22
C PHE A 126 0.01 -1.92 -24.66
N ALA A 127 -0.44 -2.41 -25.83
CA ALA A 127 -0.31 -3.81 -26.27
C ALA A 127 1.11 -4.38 -26.15
N TRP A 128 2.13 -3.57 -26.49
CA TRP A 128 3.54 -3.97 -26.50
C TRP A 128 4.38 -3.32 -25.40
N SER A 129 3.74 -2.72 -24.39
CA SER A 129 4.44 -2.02 -23.31
C SER A 129 4.02 -2.55 -21.95
N PRO A 130 4.71 -3.57 -21.40
CA PRO A 130 4.49 -4.05 -20.04
C PRO A 130 4.53 -2.92 -19.02
N TRP A 131 5.41 -1.94 -19.23
CA TRP A 131 5.52 -0.74 -18.41
C TRP A 131 4.23 0.08 -18.36
N ARG A 132 3.61 0.35 -19.51
CA ARG A 132 2.35 1.11 -19.57
C ARG A 132 1.20 0.30 -18.98
N ARG A 133 1.16 -1.02 -19.23
CA ARG A 133 0.15 -1.93 -18.68
C ARG A 133 0.23 -2.01 -17.15
N ALA A 134 1.43 -2.18 -16.60
CA ALA A 134 1.65 -2.21 -15.15
C ALA A 134 1.21 -0.89 -14.51
N ARG A 135 1.61 0.26 -15.06
CA ARG A 135 1.16 1.57 -14.56
C ARG A 135 -0.35 1.76 -14.62
N ALA A 136 -0.98 1.38 -15.73
CA ALA A 136 -2.42 1.55 -15.90
C ALA A 136 -3.20 0.60 -14.99
N GLY A 137 -2.77 -0.66 -14.87
CA GLY A 137 -3.36 -1.64 -13.96
C GLY A 137 -3.26 -1.21 -12.51
N GLN A 138 -2.06 -0.83 -12.06
CA GLN A 138 -1.81 -0.31 -10.72
C GLN A 138 -2.66 0.93 -10.41
N PHE A 139 -2.82 1.83 -11.39
CA PHE A 139 -3.62 3.04 -11.22
C PHE A 139 -5.09 2.78 -10.86
N ILE A 140 -5.68 1.73 -11.43
CA ILE A 140 -7.05 1.30 -11.10
C ILE A 140 -7.07 0.14 -10.10
N ARG A 141 -5.93 -0.17 -9.46
CA ARG A 141 -5.73 -1.34 -8.59
C ARG A 141 -6.27 -2.65 -9.19
N HIS A 142 -6.07 -2.80 -10.50
CA HIS A 142 -6.49 -3.95 -11.29
C HIS A 142 -7.97 -4.33 -11.11
N LEU A 143 -8.83 -3.35 -10.85
CA LEU A 143 -10.27 -3.53 -10.68
C LEU A 143 -10.92 -4.03 -11.99
N PRO A 144 -11.68 -5.14 -11.98
CA PRO A 144 -12.51 -5.50 -13.11
C PRO A 144 -13.67 -4.51 -13.21
N ALA A 145 -14.44 -4.60 -14.28
CA ALA A 145 -15.74 -3.96 -14.29
C ALA A 145 -16.64 -4.47 -13.15
N PRO A 146 -17.41 -3.58 -12.51
CA PRO A 146 -18.46 -4.01 -11.60
C PRO A 146 -19.48 -4.87 -12.38
N SER A 147 -19.98 -5.94 -11.75
CA SER A 147 -21.02 -6.79 -12.36
C SER A 147 -22.36 -6.07 -12.40
N THR A 148 -22.61 -5.22 -11.40
CA THR A 148 -23.78 -4.36 -11.31
C THR A 148 -23.37 -2.99 -10.76
N ARG A 149 -24.18 -1.94 -10.99
CA ARG A 149 -23.96 -0.63 -10.33
C ARG A 149 -24.18 -0.66 -8.82
N ALA A 150 -24.63 -1.79 -8.27
CA ALA A 150 -24.76 -2.02 -6.83
C ALA A 150 -23.49 -2.64 -6.22
N ASP A 151 -22.50 -3.04 -7.03
CA ASP A 151 -21.27 -3.63 -6.52
C ASP A 151 -20.50 -2.59 -5.66
N VAL A 152 -20.32 -2.94 -4.38
CA VAL A 152 -19.63 -2.10 -3.40
C VAL A 152 -18.14 -2.42 -3.40
N LEU A 153 -17.32 -1.38 -3.46
CA LEU A 153 -15.89 -1.42 -3.22
C LEU A 153 -15.59 -0.74 -1.88
N LEU A 154 -14.88 -1.43 -1.00
CA LEU A 154 -14.32 -0.86 0.22
C LEU A 154 -12.82 -0.60 0.04
N ASP A 155 -12.38 0.63 0.24
CA ASP A 155 -10.97 0.96 0.35
C ASP A 155 -10.56 1.16 1.81
N VAL A 156 -9.66 0.33 2.32
CA VAL A 156 -9.12 0.48 3.68
C VAL A 156 -7.86 1.32 3.59
N GLY A 157 -7.77 2.37 4.42
CA GLY A 157 -6.76 3.43 4.27
C GLY A 157 -7.07 4.31 3.06
N CYS A 158 -8.30 4.78 2.93
CA CYS A 158 -8.74 5.51 1.73
C CYS A 158 -8.16 6.92 1.61
N GLY A 159 -7.50 7.43 2.66
CA GLY A 159 -6.93 8.77 2.72
C GLY A 159 -7.98 9.84 2.44
N ASP A 160 -7.61 10.81 1.59
CA ASP A 160 -8.47 11.90 1.15
C ASP A 160 -9.57 11.50 0.14
N GLY A 161 -9.72 10.20 -0.15
CA GLY A 161 -10.68 9.68 -1.12
C GLY A 161 -10.19 9.65 -2.57
N GLY A 162 -8.91 9.89 -2.82
CA GLY A 162 -8.34 9.91 -4.18
C GLY A 162 -8.62 8.64 -5.00
N PHE A 163 -8.52 7.47 -4.39
CA PHE A 163 -8.88 6.22 -5.05
C PHE A 163 -10.39 5.98 -5.10
N LEU A 164 -11.15 6.43 -4.09
CA LEU A 164 -12.62 6.34 -4.10
C LEU A 164 -13.21 7.08 -5.30
N ARG A 165 -12.63 8.23 -5.70
CA ARG A 165 -12.99 8.94 -6.94
C ARG A 165 -12.77 8.08 -8.19
N VAL A 166 -11.64 7.36 -8.27
CA VAL A 166 -11.35 6.45 -9.38
C VAL A 166 -12.34 5.30 -9.40
N ALA A 167 -12.58 4.64 -8.26
CA ALA A 167 -13.54 3.54 -8.16
C ALA A 167 -14.96 3.97 -8.55
N ARG A 168 -15.42 5.14 -8.10
CA ARG A 168 -16.70 5.74 -8.51
C ARG A 168 -16.76 6.02 -10.01
N ALA A 169 -15.68 6.56 -10.59
CA ALA A 169 -15.59 6.80 -12.04
C ALA A 169 -15.59 5.50 -12.87
N LEU A 170 -15.18 4.37 -12.28
CA LEU A 170 -15.27 3.03 -12.85
C LEU A 170 -16.62 2.34 -12.58
N GLY A 171 -17.55 3.00 -11.89
CA GLY A 171 -18.93 2.54 -11.69
C GLY A 171 -19.21 1.76 -10.41
N TYR A 172 -18.25 1.71 -9.47
CA TYR A 172 -18.46 1.11 -8.15
C TYR A 172 -19.17 2.05 -7.18
N GLN A 173 -19.91 1.49 -6.22
CA GLN A 173 -20.26 2.19 -4.99
C GLN A 173 -19.05 2.16 -4.04
N ALA A 174 -18.31 3.26 -3.98
CA ALA A 174 -17.06 3.34 -3.24
C ALA A 174 -17.29 3.80 -1.79
N ARG A 175 -16.80 3.00 -0.84
CA ARG A 175 -16.79 3.28 0.62
C ARG A 175 -15.36 3.23 1.14
N GLY A 176 -15.09 3.92 2.23
CA GLY A 176 -13.75 4.02 2.82
C GLY A 176 -13.67 3.66 4.30
N ILE A 177 -12.50 3.21 4.73
CA ILE A 177 -12.06 3.24 6.14
C ILE A 177 -10.80 4.09 6.18
N GLU A 178 -10.73 5.06 7.08
CA GLU A 178 -9.55 5.93 7.24
C GLU A 178 -9.33 6.24 8.72
N PHE A 179 -8.10 6.08 9.19
CA PHE A 179 -7.76 6.30 10.59
C PHE A 179 -7.63 7.79 10.91
N ASP A 180 -7.17 8.59 9.94
CA ASP A 180 -7.00 10.02 10.11
C ASP A 180 -8.32 10.80 9.90
N PRO A 181 -8.86 11.44 10.95
CA PRO A 181 -10.13 12.15 10.85
C PRO A 181 -10.12 13.32 9.86
N VAL A 182 -8.98 13.97 9.61
CA VAL A 182 -8.89 15.11 8.68
C VAL A 182 -8.88 14.60 7.23
N ALA A 183 -8.20 13.50 6.95
CA ALA A 183 -8.24 12.85 5.64
C ALA A 183 -9.64 12.29 5.36
N ALA A 184 -10.24 11.59 6.33
CA ALA A 184 -11.59 11.05 6.25
C ALA A 184 -12.64 12.14 5.99
N ALA A 185 -12.57 13.27 6.71
CA ALA A 185 -13.46 14.40 6.51
C ALA A 185 -13.35 14.99 5.09
N THR A 186 -12.17 14.91 4.46
CA THR A 186 -11.99 15.32 3.06
C THR A 186 -12.74 14.41 2.10
N ALA A 187 -12.61 13.10 2.25
CA ALA A 187 -13.37 12.13 1.46
C ALA A 187 -14.89 12.26 1.68
N GLN A 188 -15.33 12.45 2.92
CA GLN A 188 -16.75 12.64 3.26
C GLN A 188 -17.35 13.88 2.60
N ARG A 189 -16.60 14.99 2.54
CA ARG A 189 -17.03 16.22 1.82
C ARG A 189 -17.23 16.00 0.32
N GLU A 190 -16.59 14.99 -0.27
CA GLU A 190 -16.80 14.58 -1.67
C GLU A 190 -18.00 13.61 -1.86
N GLY A 191 -18.73 13.34 -0.78
CA GLY A 191 -19.93 12.50 -0.76
C GLY A 191 -19.65 11.01 -0.61
N PHE A 192 -18.45 10.61 -0.17
CA PHE A 192 -18.14 9.22 0.14
C PHE A 192 -18.58 8.83 1.55
N GLU A 193 -19.07 7.60 1.70
CA GLU A 193 -19.25 7.01 3.01
C GLU A 193 -17.90 6.50 3.53
N VAL A 194 -17.40 7.12 4.60
CA VAL A 194 -16.11 6.78 5.20
C VAL A 194 -16.26 6.58 6.70
N PHE A 195 -15.84 5.42 7.18
CA PHE A 195 -15.68 5.15 8.61
C PHE A 195 -14.34 5.69 9.11
N VAL A 196 -14.38 6.47 10.20
CA VAL A 196 -13.18 7.03 10.83
C VAL A 196 -12.68 6.07 11.91
N GLY A 197 -11.55 5.42 11.67
CA GLY A 197 -10.95 4.46 12.59
C GLY A 197 -10.21 3.32 11.89
N GLY A 198 -9.90 2.27 12.67
CA GLY A 198 -9.25 1.07 12.16
C GLY A 198 -10.22 0.09 11.52
N VAL A 199 -9.70 -0.81 10.69
CA VAL A 199 -10.46 -1.95 10.15
C VAL A 199 -11.02 -2.85 11.26
N ASP A 200 -10.37 -2.84 12.43
CA ASP A 200 -10.78 -3.59 13.62
C ASP A 200 -12.01 -3.01 14.33
N ASP A 201 -12.41 -1.77 14.05
CA ASP A 201 -13.61 -1.17 14.64
C ASP A 201 -14.68 -0.88 13.59
N ALA A 202 -14.31 -0.97 12.31
CA ALA A 202 -15.20 -0.64 11.21
C ALA A 202 -16.43 -1.57 11.16
N PRO A 203 -17.65 -1.01 11.00
CA PRO A 203 -18.86 -1.79 10.78
C PRO A 203 -18.84 -2.35 9.35
N LEU A 204 -18.45 -3.61 9.24
CA LEU A 204 -18.40 -4.31 7.96
C LEU A 204 -19.71 -5.09 7.74
N PRO A 205 -20.27 -5.08 6.51
CA PRO A 205 -21.44 -5.90 6.20
C PRO A 205 -21.05 -7.37 6.18
N ASP A 206 -21.98 -8.28 6.45
CA ASP A 206 -21.78 -9.70 6.18
C ASP A 206 -21.99 -9.97 4.69
N ALA A 207 -20.97 -10.51 4.01
CA ALA A 207 -21.00 -10.90 2.59
C ALA A 207 -21.53 -9.83 1.60
N GLY A 208 -21.36 -8.54 1.89
CA GLY A 208 -21.91 -7.42 1.09
C GLY A 208 -20.95 -6.78 0.10
N LEU A 209 -19.64 -7.02 0.21
CA LEU A 209 -18.62 -6.32 -0.59
C LEU A 209 -18.25 -7.09 -1.85
N ALA A 210 -18.21 -6.43 -3.00
CA ALA A 210 -17.72 -7.04 -4.24
C ALA A 210 -16.19 -6.97 -4.35
N GLN A 211 -15.60 -5.88 -3.85
CA GLN A 211 -14.16 -5.61 -3.89
C GLN A 211 -13.69 -5.00 -2.56
N VAL A 212 -12.49 -5.37 -2.14
CA VAL A 212 -11.76 -4.72 -1.05
C VAL A 212 -10.38 -4.33 -1.58
N SER A 213 -9.90 -3.13 -1.27
CA SER A 213 -8.51 -2.74 -1.51
C SER A 213 -7.81 -2.28 -0.24
N LEU A 214 -6.53 -2.64 -0.14
CA LEU A 214 -5.59 -2.12 0.87
C LEU A 214 -4.30 -1.74 0.16
N SER A 215 -3.92 -0.47 0.26
CA SER A 215 -2.71 0.06 -0.37
C SER A 215 -1.83 0.64 0.72
N HIS A 216 -0.75 -0.04 1.07
CA HIS A 216 0.15 0.35 2.15
C HIS A 216 -0.57 0.48 3.50
N VAL A 217 -1.30 -0.57 3.90
CA VAL A 217 -2.09 -0.61 5.14
C VAL A 217 -1.77 -1.84 5.97
N ILE A 218 -1.69 -3.01 5.33
CA ILE A 218 -1.54 -4.29 6.03
C ILE A 218 -0.30 -4.32 6.92
N GLU A 219 0.76 -3.61 6.55
CA GLU A 219 2.00 -3.52 7.30
C GLU A 219 1.90 -2.74 8.62
N HIS A 220 0.87 -1.92 8.75
CA HIS A 220 0.59 -1.10 9.93
C HIS A 220 -0.30 -1.80 10.97
N LEU A 221 -0.83 -2.97 10.66
CA LEU A 221 -1.80 -3.66 11.50
C LEU A 221 -1.12 -4.51 12.58
N HIS A 222 -1.64 -4.45 13.80
CA HIS A 222 -1.17 -5.28 14.92
C HIS A 222 -1.44 -6.77 14.69
N ASP A 223 -2.60 -7.11 14.13
CA ASP A 223 -2.98 -8.47 13.73
C ASP A 223 -3.48 -8.49 12.29
N PRO A 224 -2.57 -8.57 11.29
CA PRO A 224 -2.96 -8.53 9.89
C PRO A 224 -3.83 -9.73 9.47
N VAL A 225 -3.68 -10.90 10.11
CA VAL A 225 -4.46 -12.08 9.75
C VAL A 225 -5.90 -11.96 10.27
N ALA A 226 -6.11 -11.44 11.48
CA ALA A 226 -7.45 -11.16 11.99
C ALA A 226 -8.19 -10.11 11.15
N ALA A 227 -7.51 -9.01 10.78
CA ALA A 227 -8.07 -8.01 9.88
C ALA A 227 -8.47 -8.60 8.52
N LEU A 228 -7.59 -9.42 7.92
CA LEU A 228 -7.89 -10.12 6.67
C LEU A 228 -9.08 -11.07 6.80
N ARG A 229 -9.26 -11.77 7.92
CA ARG A 229 -10.44 -12.64 8.15
C ARG A 229 -11.75 -11.85 8.18
N ARG A 230 -11.75 -10.67 8.80
CA ARG A 230 -12.93 -9.79 8.80
C ARG A 230 -13.28 -9.32 7.40
N LEU A 231 -12.28 -8.87 6.64
CA LEU A 231 -12.46 -8.46 5.24
C LEU A 231 -12.91 -9.63 4.36
N HIS A 232 -12.40 -10.83 4.62
CA HIS A 232 -12.86 -12.06 3.98
C HIS A 232 -14.35 -12.33 4.26
N GLN A 233 -14.81 -12.22 5.51
CA GLN A 233 -16.23 -12.37 5.87
C GLN A 233 -17.11 -11.31 5.20
N ALA A 234 -16.60 -10.08 5.07
CA ALA A 234 -17.34 -8.97 4.50
C ALA A 234 -17.49 -9.03 2.96
N LEU A 235 -16.56 -9.69 2.27
CA LEU A 235 -16.64 -9.92 0.83
C LEU A 235 -17.76 -10.91 0.51
N ARG A 236 -18.57 -10.70 -0.52
CA ARG A 236 -19.49 -11.75 -1.03
C ARG A 236 -18.70 -12.96 -1.56
N PRO A 237 -19.30 -14.16 -1.68
CA PRO A 237 -18.68 -15.28 -2.42
C PRO A 237 -18.23 -14.86 -3.83
N GLY A 238 -17.00 -15.23 -4.21
CA GLY A 238 -16.35 -14.76 -5.44
C GLY A 238 -15.85 -13.30 -5.40
N GLY A 239 -16.10 -12.58 -4.30
CA GLY A 239 -15.56 -11.25 -4.02
C GLY A 239 -14.03 -11.29 -3.93
N ARG A 240 -13.41 -10.13 -4.14
CA ARG A 240 -11.97 -10.06 -4.37
C ARG A 240 -11.29 -9.01 -3.51
N ILE A 241 -10.10 -9.34 -3.02
CA ILE A 241 -9.21 -8.43 -2.31
C ILE A 241 -8.01 -8.08 -3.18
N TRP A 242 -7.62 -6.81 -3.17
CA TRP A 242 -6.38 -6.29 -3.74
C TRP A 242 -5.52 -5.73 -2.61
N LEU A 243 -4.28 -6.18 -2.50
CA LEU A 243 -3.34 -5.78 -1.45
C LEU A 243 -2.04 -5.29 -2.08
N GLN A 244 -1.50 -4.18 -1.58
CA GLN A 244 -0.14 -3.75 -1.86
C GLN A 244 0.57 -3.34 -0.58
N THR A 245 1.84 -3.72 -0.46
CA THR A 245 2.70 -3.43 0.70
C THR A 245 4.17 -3.41 0.27
N PRO A 246 5.07 -2.72 1.00
CA PRO A 246 6.51 -2.77 0.74
C PRO A 246 7.04 -4.19 0.84
N ASN A 247 8.04 -4.50 0.01
CA ASN A 247 8.59 -5.84 -0.11
C ASN A 247 9.94 -5.95 0.60
N ILE A 248 10.03 -6.81 1.62
CA ILE A 248 11.27 -7.03 2.39
C ILE A 248 12.37 -7.77 1.60
N ASP A 249 12.01 -8.39 0.47
CA ASP A 249 12.96 -9.01 -0.48
C ASP A 249 13.23 -8.10 -1.70
N SER A 250 12.91 -6.80 -1.60
CA SER A 250 13.21 -5.84 -2.64
C SER A 250 14.70 -5.49 -2.72
N ARG A 251 15.12 -5.02 -3.89
CA ARG A 251 16.46 -4.45 -4.11
C ARG A 251 16.76 -3.29 -3.15
N GLY A 252 15.77 -2.47 -2.82
CA GLY A 252 15.91 -1.39 -1.85
C GLY A 252 16.16 -1.91 -0.44
N ALA A 253 15.43 -2.93 0.00
CA ALA A 253 15.60 -3.54 1.33
C ALA A 253 16.98 -4.19 1.51
N GLU A 254 17.50 -4.80 0.44
CA GLU A 254 18.86 -5.34 0.39
C GLU A 254 19.91 -4.22 0.41
N ARG A 255 19.82 -3.27 -0.53
CA ARG A 255 20.84 -2.22 -0.73
C ARG A 255 20.95 -1.25 0.44
N PHE A 256 19.81 -0.76 0.95
CA PHE A 256 19.80 0.35 1.90
C PHE A 256 19.75 -0.11 3.36
N GLY A 257 19.49 -1.39 3.62
CA GLY A 257 19.48 -1.95 4.98
C GLY A 257 18.60 -1.13 5.93
N VAL A 258 19.17 -0.64 7.02
CA VAL A 258 18.47 0.17 8.05
C VAL A 258 18.02 1.55 7.55
N ALA A 259 18.58 2.04 6.44
CA ALA A 259 18.20 3.31 5.81
C ALA A 259 17.13 3.13 4.71
N TRP A 260 16.62 1.91 4.51
CA TRP A 260 15.58 1.67 3.52
C TRP A 260 14.28 2.36 3.90
N ARG A 261 13.76 3.18 2.98
CA ARG A 261 12.50 3.92 3.16
C ARG A 261 11.32 3.01 3.49
N GLY A 262 11.33 1.75 3.07
CA GLY A 262 10.26 0.80 3.33
C GLY A 262 10.19 0.27 4.77
N LEU A 263 11.20 0.50 5.64
CA LEU A 263 11.17 0.01 7.03
C LEU A 263 10.19 0.78 7.92
N GLU A 264 10.14 2.11 7.79
CA GLU A 264 9.20 3.00 8.52
C GLU A 264 9.02 2.71 10.02
N ALA A 265 10.03 2.18 10.72
CA ALA A 265 9.89 1.85 12.13
C ALA A 265 9.52 3.09 12.97
N PRO A 266 8.58 2.97 13.92
CA PRO A 266 7.84 1.76 14.32
C PRO A 266 6.47 1.59 13.64
N ARG A 267 6.15 2.34 12.58
CA ARG A 267 4.82 2.32 11.93
C ARG A 267 4.57 1.04 11.13
N HIS A 268 5.59 0.44 10.50
CA HIS A 268 5.45 -0.88 9.88
C HIS A 268 5.72 -1.96 10.94
N LEU A 269 4.63 -2.47 11.53
CA LEU A 269 4.66 -3.47 12.59
C LEU A 269 4.95 -4.86 12.04
N VAL A 270 4.41 -5.17 10.86
CA VAL A 270 4.55 -6.47 10.18
C VAL A 270 4.89 -6.21 8.73
N MET A 271 5.98 -6.77 8.23
CA MET A 271 6.46 -6.56 6.87
C MET A 271 6.52 -7.88 6.10
N PHE A 272 6.26 -7.79 4.80
CA PHE A 272 5.98 -8.96 3.97
C PHE A 272 6.93 -9.10 2.79
N ASN A 273 7.20 -10.34 2.42
CA ASN A 273 7.57 -10.69 1.04
C ASN A 273 6.36 -11.35 0.37
N ALA A 274 6.48 -11.72 -0.91
CA ALA A 274 5.36 -12.31 -1.65
C ALA A 274 4.83 -13.59 -0.97
N ALA A 275 5.72 -14.45 -0.48
CA ALA A 275 5.36 -15.72 0.15
C ALA A 275 4.67 -15.52 1.52
N SER A 276 5.15 -14.59 2.34
CA SER A 276 4.58 -14.32 3.66
C SER A 276 3.23 -13.61 3.55
N LEU A 277 3.03 -12.73 2.55
CA LEU A 277 1.74 -12.11 2.25
C LEU A 277 0.71 -13.16 1.78
N MET A 278 1.10 -14.07 0.89
CA MET A 278 0.24 -15.19 0.47
C MET A 278 -0.08 -16.13 1.65
N THR A 279 0.84 -16.30 2.60
CA THR A 279 0.58 -17.09 3.82
C THR A 279 -0.46 -16.42 4.71
N ALA A 280 -0.36 -15.10 4.92
CA ALA A 280 -1.35 -14.33 5.67
C ALA A 280 -2.75 -14.43 5.03
N LEU A 281 -2.84 -14.27 3.71
CA LEU A 281 -4.07 -14.44 2.94
C LEU A 281 -4.66 -15.85 3.09
N ARG A 282 -3.84 -16.89 2.98
CA ARG A 282 -4.27 -18.29 3.14
C ARG A 282 -4.82 -18.55 4.55
N HIS A 283 -4.16 -18.06 5.60
CA HIS A 283 -4.63 -18.18 6.98
C HIS A 283 -5.92 -17.42 7.27
N ALA A 284 -6.25 -16.44 6.42
CA ALA A 284 -7.50 -15.71 6.46
C ALA A 284 -8.63 -16.34 5.61
N GLY A 285 -8.34 -17.42 4.87
CA GLY A 285 -9.33 -18.17 4.08
C GLY A 285 -9.38 -17.80 2.59
N PHE A 286 -8.52 -16.89 2.12
CA PHE A 286 -8.49 -16.51 0.70
C PHE A 286 -7.89 -17.60 -0.20
N VAL A 287 -8.40 -17.65 -1.43
CA VAL A 287 -7.95 -18.56 -2.51
C VAL A 287 -7.60 -17.78 -3.78
N ASP A 288 -7.17 -18.48 -4.84
CA ASP A 288 -6.83 -17.90 -6.16
C ASP A 288 -5.87 -16.70 -6.11
N MET A 289 -4.88 -16.78 -5.22
CA MET A 289 -3.87 -15.75 -5.00
C MET A 289 -2.96 -15.58 -6.21
N ARG A 290 -2.81 -14.34 -6.68
CA ARG A 290 -1.95 -13.98 -7.82
C ARG A 290 -1.10 -12.78 -7.49
N LEU A 291 0.19 -12.89 -7.76
CA LEU A 291 1.10 -11.76 -7.78
C LEU A 291 0.83 -10.93 -9.05
N MET A 292 0.58 -9.64 -8.89
CA MET A 292 0.24 -8.74 -9.96
C MET A 292 1.50 -8.06 -10.53
N PRO A 293 1.45 -7.51 -11.75
CA PRO A 293 2.53 -6.67 -12.26
C PRO A 293 2.89 -5.57 -11.24
N PRO A 294 4.18 -5.26 -11.06
CA PRO A 294 4.62 -4.45 -9.94
C PRO A 294 4.19 -2.99 -10.10
N GLN A 295 4.17 -2.29 -8.97
CA GLN A 295 4.23 -0.84 -9.01
C GLN A 295 5.62 -0.40 -9.43
N LEU A 296 5.69 0.61 -10.31
CA LEU A 296 6.95 1.12 -10.85
C LEU A 296 7.39 2.34 -10.03
N ASP A 297 7.75 2.09 -8.78
CA ASP A 297 8.08 3.05 -7.72
C ASP A 297 9.53 2.98 -7.25
N ALA A 298 10.41 2.23 -7.92
CA ALA A 298 11.82 2.13 -7.52
C ALA A 298 12.51 3.49 -7.38
N ALA A 299 12.18 4.45 -8.23
CA ALA A 299 12.72 5.81 -8.13
C ALA A 299 12.37 6.51 -6.80
N PHE A 300 11.19 6.24 -6.22
CA PHE A 300 10.80 6.78 -4.92
C PHE A 300 11.66 6.18 -3.81
N TYR A 301 11.74 4.86 -3.73
CA TYR A 301 12.52 4.19 -2.69
C TYR A 301 14.00 4.54 -2.78
N ILE A 302 14.60 4.62 -3.98
CA ILE A 302 15.99 5.04 -4.17
C ILE A 302 16.19 6.48 -3.70
N GLU A 303 15.33 7.42 -4.10
CA GLU A 303 15.47 8.84 -3.74
C GLU A 303 15.42 9.04 -2.23
N GLN A 304 14.40 8.45 -1.58
CA GLN A 304 14.17 8.60 -0.14
C GLN A 304 15.24 7.87 0.68
N SER A 305 15.55 6.62 0.34
CA SER A 305 16.55 5.83 1.09
C SER A 305 17.95 6.40 0.96
N THR A 306 18.30 6.97 -0.20
CA THR A 306 19.59 7.67 -0.38
C THR A 306 19.68 8.91 0.53
N ALA A 307 18.57 9.63 0.70
CA ALA A 307 18.51 10.78 1.61
C ALA A 307 18.70 10.33 3.07
N MET A 308 17.96 9.31 3.49
CA MET A 308 18.03 8.75 4.83
C MET A 308 19.43 8.21 5.15
N ALA A 309 20.06 7.49 4.21
CA ALA A 309 21.43 6.99 4.34
C ALA A 309 22.46 8.12 4.50
N ALA A 310 22.19 9.29 3.94
CA ALA A 310 23.01 10.48 4.09
C ALA A 310 22.64 11.34 5.33
N GLY A 311 21.70 10.88 6.17
CA GLY A 311 21.20 11.64 7.33
C GLY A 311 20.34 12.86 6.97
N LEU A 312 19.92 12.97 5.71
CA LEU A 312 19.11 14.07 5.19
C LEU A 312 17.62 13.78 5.38
N ASP A 313 16.83 14.85 5.39
CA ASP A 313 15.37 14.74 5.29
C ASP A 313 15.01 14.20 3.89
N PRO A 314 14.30 13.05 3.80
CA PRO A 314 13.96 12.45 2.52
C PRO A 314 12.87 13.22 1.76
N TYR A 315 12.06 14.02 2.45
CA TYR A 315 11.02 14.87 1.84
C TYR A 315 11.53 16.26 1.42
N GLN A 316 12.72 16.65 1.88
CA GLN A 316 13.40 17.84 1.38
C GLN A 316 13.79 17.63 -0.08
N GLY A 317 13.23 18.42 -0.99
CA GLY A 317 13.42 18.25 -2.43
C GLY A 317 14.85 18.52 -2.91
N ASP A 318 15.46 17.52 -3.56
CA ASP A 318 16.74 17.65 -4.25
C ASP A 318 16.59 17.21 -5.72
N ARG A 319 16.82 18.14 -6.66
CA ARG A 319 16.64 17.88 -8.10
C ARG A 319 17.67 16.89 -8.65
N GLY A 320 18.90 16.91 -8.14
CA GLY A 320 19.98 16.02 -8.57
C GLY A 320 19.70 14.58 -8.15
N ARG A 321 19.41 14.37 -6.86
CA ARG A 321 19.02 13.09 -6.28
C ARG A 321 17.81 12.50 -6.98
N ARG A 322 16.75 13.30 -7.20
CA ARG A 322 15.56 12.88 -7.95
C ARG A 322 15.89 12.43 -9.38
N ARG A 323 16.77 13.15 -10.08
CA ARG A 323 17.18 12.78 -11.45
C ARG A 323 17.99 11.49 -11.45
N ALA A 324 18.90 11.31 -10.51
CA ALA A 324 19.70 10.09 -10.36
C ALA A 324 18.80 8.88 -10.04
N ALA A 325 17.93 9.01 -9.04
CA ALA A 325 16.99 7.97 -8.63
C ALA A 325 16.04 7.56 -9.76
N ARG A 326 15.57 8.50 -10.59
CA ARG A 326 14.75 8.19 -11.78
C ARG A 326 15.49 7.42 -12.87
N ARG A 327 16.80 7.64 -13.04
CA ARG A 327 17.59 6.91 -14.03
C ARG A 327 17.80 5.47 -13.57
N GLU A 328 18.22 5.30 -12.31
CA GLU A 328 18.46 4.00 -11.71
C GLU A 328 17.17 3.21 -11.52
N GLY A 329 16.13 3.84 -10.96
CA GLY A 329 14.83 3.21 -10.71
C GLY A 329 14.20 2.64 -11.99
N LYS A 330 14.43 3.24 -13.16
CA LYS A 330 13.99 2.66 -14.43
C LYS A 330 14.60 1.29 -14.73
N ALA A 331 15.85 1.06 -14.33
CA ALA A 331 16.50 -0.23 -14.50
C ALA A 331 15.91 -1.26 -13.54
N TRP A 332 15.67 -0.88 -12.29
CA TRP A 332 15.05 -1.74 -11.28
C TRP A 332 13.60 -2.09 -11.66
N ASP A 333 12.80 -1.12 -12.06
CA ASP A 333 11.42 -1.31 -12.53
C ASP A 333 11.35 -2.22 -13.77
N ARG A 334 12.34 -2.15 -14.69
CA ARG A 334 12.41 -3.05 -15.86
C ARG A 334 12.67 -4.49 -15.46
N ASP A 335 13.48 -4.70 -14.43
CA ASP A 335 13.74 -6.01 -13.88
C ASP A 335 12.52 -6.53 -13.12
N ALA A 336 11.91 -5.70 -12.27
CA ALA A 336 10.69 -6.01 -11.54
C ALA A 336 9.51 -6.41 -12.47
N LEU A 337 9.43 -5.84 -13.68
CA LEU A 337 8.44 -6.26 -14.68
C LEU A 337 8.59 -7.73 -15.12
N LYS A 338 9.78 -8.32 -14.94
CA LYS A 338 10.06 -9.75 -15.20
C LYS A 338 10.05 -10.57 -13.91
N HIS A 339 10.45 -9.97 -12.80
CA HIS A 339 10.60 -10.55 -11.47
C HIS A 339 9.82 -9.74 -10.44
N PRO A 340 8.47 -9.76 -10.48
CA PRO A 340 7.63 -8.95 -9.59
C PRO A 340 7.86 -9.24 -8.10
N GLU A 341 8.36 -10.42 -7.76
CA GLU A 341 8.77 -10.84 -6.41
C GLU A 341 9.91 -10.01 -5.83
N HIS A 342 10.69 -9.29 -6.66
CA HIS A 342 11.79 -8.42 -6.24
C HIS A 342 11.48 -6.92 -6.40
N ALA A 343 10.26 -6.57 -6.78
CA ALA A 343 9.82 -5.18 -6.85
C ALA A 343 9.88 -4.51 -5.47
N GLU A 344 9.99 -3.17 -5.41
CA GLU A 344 10.00 -2.46 -4.12
C GLU A 344 8.69 -2.62 -3.33
N SER A 345 7.58 -2.75 -4.05
CA SER A 345 6.27 -3.04 -3.49
C SER A 345 5.69 -4.29 -4.16
N ILE A 346 5.17 -5.22 -3.37
CA ILE A 346 4.44 -6.41 -3.86
C ILE A 346 2.96 -6.12 -3.91
N THR A 347 2.28 -6.65 -4.94
CA THR A 347 0.84 -6.51 -5.09
C THR A 347 0.21 -7.88 -5.31
N VAL A 348 -0.73 -8.26 -4.46
CA VAL A 348 -1.42 -9.55 -4.54
C VAL A 348 -2.92 -9.33 -4.68
N VAL A 349 -3.54 -10.12 -5.54
CA VAL A 349 -5.00 -10.24 -5.65
C VAL A 349 -5.41 -11.64 -5.21
N ALA A 350 -6.48 -11.74 -4.42
CA ALA A 350 -7.03 -13.02 -3.96
C ALA A 350 -8.57 -12.98 -3.89
N ARG A 351 -9.22 -14.13 -3.74
CA ARG A 351 -10.68 -14.27 -3.76
C ARG A 351 -11.22 -14.94 -2.50
N ARG A 352 -12.43 -14.54 -2.10
CA ARG A 352 -13.28 -15.34 -1.23
C ARG A 352 -13.90 -16.46 -2.08
N PRO A 353 -13.79 -17.74 -1.67
CA PRO A 353 -14.40 -18.85 -2.40
C PRO A 353 -15.92 -18.76 -2.47
#